data_AF-G5GLK4-F1
#
_entry.id   AF-G5GLK4-F1
#
_cell.length_a   1.000
_cell.length_b   1.000
_cell.length_c   1.000
_cell.angle_alpha   90.00
_cell.angle_beta   90.00
_cell.angle_gamma   90.00
#
_symmetry.space_group_name_H-M   'P 1'
#
loop_
_entity.id
_entity.type
_entity.pdbx_description
1 polymer ?
#
loop_
_entity_poly.entity_id
_entity_poly.type
_entity_poly.pdbx_seq_one_letter_code
_entity_poly.pdbx_strand_id
1 'polypeptide(L)'
;MNLLERTISKITIPVTDLSAEIDRAMTSQDGVDFGRLNDVLFRYISITGERHPAPPQTSVVISCADHGVAAESVSAYPPETTLNMMCNYLIARGGAANAAANYANANLIVADLGVNTEHTDIHGLLHHSIARGTANMTKGPAMTRAQAIQSIETGIAIANDCANRGDRCILPGEMGISNTTSSAAMVAAFLGLPPEEVTGRGANISDARLAHKVEIVRRTLDVNRPDPHDGLDVLAKVGGFELGCIAGLILGAAARRMLVILDGANTTSAALVAHALAPNCVHYLLASHASLTEHSHPHALHHLGPTPILRLDIRLSEAAGSSIVLRTLGQMLKVWETIDTSPEEAIHRPLIGALCSPLPPQAGEANMALLKAAPVTEGEWNRKAAVGSLRLPPPNQSSMSACQYRLDNLAKPIHSLGYLERIAVRLAGVMHCERPPLNTQAALLLITESEALPEVLVRILSALTDTRGIPVHILTSHDSEDAYAAAYRLARSSPILILGTDEHKASAAITDALTDALHGAAVGGSLILPGDARTDRLAHKTEANSPALTPHLLHVLPDMLTIDTELTAGIAGIFGIDILHAALHVVNDMKTFTETGVAVAIDGAGAGRQVHEQTKK
;
A
#
# COMPACT_ATOMS: atom_id res chain seq x y z
N MET A 1 0.96 -4.93 -39.82
CA MET A 1 1.26 -4.80 -38.39
C MET A 1 0.19 -5.50 -37.57
N ASN A 2 0.59 -6.36 -36.63
CA ASN A 2 -0.33 -6.97 -35.65
C ASN A 2 -0.78 -5.94 -34.58
N LEU A 3 -1.58 -6.36 -33.60
CA LEU A 3 -2.07 -5.44 -32.55
C LEU A 3 -0.92 -4.92 -31.69
N LEU A 4 0.05 -5.78 -31.35
CA LEU A 4 1.24 -5.42 -30.61
C LEU A 4 2.04 -4.29 -31.28
N GLU A 5 2.43 -4.47 -32.54
CA GLU A 5 3.23 -3.48 -33.30
C GLU A 5 2.51 -2.14 -33.43
N ARG A 6 1.19 -2.16 -33.70
CA ARG A 6 0.37 -0.93 -33.74
C ARG A 6 0.33 -0.22 -32.40
N THR A 7 0.29 -0.98 -31.31
CA THR A 7 0.23 -0.42 -29.96
C THR A 7 1.57 0.23 -29.61
N ILE A 8 2.68 -0.48 -29.83
CA ILE A 8 4.04 0.03 -29.59
C ILE A 8 4.27 1.33 -30.36
N SER A 9 3.85 1.40 -31.64
CA SER A 9 4.04 2.60 -32.47
C SER A 9 3.33 3.87 -31.95
N LYS A 10 2.39 3.74 -31.02
CA LYS A 10 1.65 4.86 -30.41
C LYS A 10 2.22 5.31 -29.07
N ILE A 11 3.14 4.55 -28.48
CA ILE A 11 3.73 4.87 -27.19
C ILE A 11 4.74 6.01 -27.39
N THR A 12 4.49 7.12 -26.70
CA THR A 12 5.32 8.34 -26.79
C THR A 12 5.78 8.75 -25.41
N ILE A 13 6.83 9.57 -25.31
CA ILE A 13 7.23 10.16 -24.04
C ILE A 13 6.23 11.29 -23.72
N PRO A 14 5.57 11.29 -22.55
CA PRO A 14 4.71 12.41 -22.15
C PRO A 14 5.51 13.71 -22.03
N VAL A 15 4.92 14.83 -22.45
CA VAL A 15 5.53 16.16 -22.32
C VAL A 15 5.54 16.56 -20.85
N THR A 16 6.67 17.08 -20.36
CA THR A 16 6.90 17.38 -18.94
C THR A 16 6.94 18.88 -18.62
N ASP A 17 6.73 19.75 -19.60
CA ASP A 17 6.81 21.21 -19.39
C ASP A 17 5.82 21.68 -18.31
N LEU A 18 4.62 21.12 -18.33
CA LEU A 18 3.57 21.43 -17.37
C LEU A 18 3.91 20.94 -15.96
N SER A 19 4.38 19.70 -15.81
CA SER A 19 4.78 19.19 -14.48
C SER A 19 5.98 19.97 -13.93
N ALA A 20 6.93 20.38 -14.77
CA ALA A 20 8.04 21.24 -14.37
C ALA A 20 7.59 22.67 -13.99
N GLU A 21 6.54 23.20 -14.62
CA GLU A 21 5.94 24.48 -14.21
C GLU A 21 5.27 24.37 -12.84
N ILE A 22 4.51 23.30 -12.63
CA ILE A 22 3.81 23.00 -11.39
C ILE A 22 4.81 22.80 -10.24
N ASP A 23 5.89 22.07 -10.46
CA ASP A 23 6.98 21.90 -9.49
C ASP A 23 7.56 23.25 -9.04
N ARG A 24 7.82 24.16 -9.99
CA ARG A 24 8.25 25.53 -9.67
C ARG A 24 7.19 26.30 -8.89
N ALA A 25 5.91 26.16 -9.23
CA ALA A 25 4.83 26.83 -8.52
C ALA A 25 4.74 26.37 -7.06
N MET A 26 4.71 25.04 -6.83
CA MET A 26 4.68 24.45 -5.49
C MET A 26 5.89 24.85 -4.65
N THR A 27 7.09 24.91 -5.27
CA THR A 27 8.32 25.27 -4.56
C THR A 27 8.42 26.78 -4.27
N SER A 28 7.91 27.65 -5.18
CA SER A 28 8.12 29.10 -5.11
C SER A 28 7.12 29.86 -4.26
N GLN A 29 5.88 29.40 -4.14
CA GLN A 29 4.86 30.13 -3.39
C GLN A 29 4.94 29.84 -1.88
N ASP A 30 5.32 28.61 -1.48
CA ASP A 30 4.90 28.13 -0.15
C ASP A 30 5.98 27.40 0.66
N GLY A 31 7.11 27.05 0.05
CA GLY A 31 8.22 26.37 0.74
C GLY A 31 7.90 24.96 1.28
N VAL A 32 6.70 24.42 1.05
CA VAL A 32 6.31 23.06 1.44
C VAL A 32 6.66 22.10 0.29
N ASP A 33 7.73 21.35 0.47
CA ASP A 33 8.12 20.27 -0.42
C ASP A 33 7.47 18.96 0.04
N PHE A 34 6.87 18.21 -0.89
CA PHE A 34 6.30 16.88 -0.63
C PHE A 34 7.20 15.74 -1.11
N GLY A 35 8.41 16.05 -1.57
CA GLY A 35 9.44 15.11 -1.97
C GLY A 35 8.91 14.09 -2.97
N ARG A 36 9.04 12.80 -2.69
CA ARG A 36 8.59 11.72 -3.58
C ARG A 36 7.09 11.67 -3.84
N LEU A 37 6.27 12.30 -3.01
CA LEU A 37 4.84 12.37 -3.29
C LEU A 37 4.56 13.29 -4.49
N ASN A 38 5.44 14.26 -4.77
CA ASN A 38 5.39 15.07 -5.97
C ASN A 38 5.60 14.21 -7.24
N ASP A 39 6.48 13.20 -7.21
CA ASP A 39 6.70 12.31 -8.35
C ASP A 39 5.42 11.59 -8.78
N VAL A 40 4.58 11.20 -7.81
CA VAL A 40 3.28 10.56 -8.07
C VAL A 40 2.35 11.53 -8.81
N LEU A 41 2.25 12.77 -8.34
CA LEU A 41 1.45 13.83 -8.95
C LEU A 41 1.93 14.17 -10.35
N PHE A 42 3.22 14.47 -10.48
CA PHE A 42 3.84 14.94 -11.72
C PHE A 42 3.82 13.88 -12.81
N ARG A 43 3.97 12.60 -12.43
CA ARG A 43 3.80 11.48 -13.37
C ARG A 43 2.40 11.51 -13.98
N TYR A 44 1.36 11.59 -13.15
CA TYR A 44 -0.01 11.59 -13.64
C TYR A 44 -0.33 12.84 -14.48
N ILE A 45 0.09 14.02 -14.05
CA ILE A 45 -0.07 15.28 -14.81
C ILE A 45 0.64 15.22 -16.16
N SER A 46 1.86 14.68 -16.22
CA SER A 46 2.60 14.57 -17.48
C SER A 46 1.86 13.64 -18.45
N ILE A 47 1.30 12.53 -17.95
CA ILE A 47 0.53 11.56 -18.73
C ILE A 47 -0.76 12.19 -19.27
N THR A 48 -1.53 12.91 -18.45
CA THR A 48 -2.79 13.54 -18.88
C THR A 48 -2.55 14.78 -19.74
N GLY A 49 -1.48 15.54 -19.48
CA GLY A 49 -1.24 16.84 -20.10
C GLY A 49 -2.19 17.93 -19.58
N GLU A 50 -2.82 17.71 -18.43
CA GLU A 50 -3.80 18.60 -17.82
C GLU A 50 -3.24 19.20 -16.53
N ARG A 51 -3.47 20.50 -16.29
CA ARG A 51 -2.95 21.19 -15.08
C ARG A 51 -3.64 20.70 -13.82
N HIS A 52 -4.95 20.46 -13.92
CA HIS A 52 -5.81 19.97 -12.84
C HIS A 52 -6.59 18.75 -13.32
N PRO A 53 -5.94 17.58 -13.49
CA PRO A 53 -6.64 16.40 -13.95
C PRO A 53 -7.56 15.88 -12.85
N ALA A 54 -8.74 15.40 -13.23
CA ALA A 54 -9.62 14.72 -12.30
C ALA A 54 -8.94 13.45 -11.73
N PRO A 55 -9.25 13.04 -10.49
CA PRO A 55 -8.83 11.75 -9.97
C PRO A 55 -9.19 10.62 -10.95
N PRO A 56 -8.26 9.70 -11.26
CA PRO A 56 -8.47 8.74 -12.33
C PRO A 56 -9.57 7.73 -11.97
N GLN A 57 -10.53 7.53 -12.88
CA GLN A 57 -11.31 6.30 -12.89
C GLN A 57 -10.35 5.13 -13.11
N THR A 58 -10.47 4.09 -12.27
CA THR A 58 -9.43 3.06 -12.15
C THR A 58 -10.02 1.65 -12.19
N SER A 59 -9.32 0.75 -12.86
CA SER A 59 -9.57 -0.69 -12.81
C SER A 59 -8.42 -1.45 -12.17
N VAL A 60 -8.75 -2.36 -11.25
CA VAL A 60 -7.87 -3.47 -10.86
C VAL A 60 -8.09 -4.61 -11.85
N VAL A 61 -7.01 -5.10 -12.46
CA VAL A 61 -7.10 -6.22 -13.42
C VAL A 61 -6.29 -7.39 -12.89
N ILE A 62 -6.96 -8.45 -12.47
CA ILE A 62 -6.34 -9.70 -12.00
C ILE A 62 -6.27 -10.68 -13.16
N SER A 63 -5.05 -10.92 -13.63
CA SER A 63 -4.77 -11.90 -14.70
C SER A 63 -4.44 -13.26 -14.09
N CYS A 64 -5.18 -14.30 -14.45
CA CYS A 64 -5.07 -15.63 -13.86
C CYS A 64 -4.51 -16.65 -14.85
N ALA A 65 -3.48 -17.40 -14.47
CA ALA A 65 -2.98 -18.53 -15.26
C ALA A 65 -2.20 -19.53 -14.40
N ASP A 66 -2.22 -20.80 -14.79
CA ASP A 66 -1.40 -21.83 -14.16
C ASP A 66 -0.02 -21.98 -14.83
N HIS A 67 0.96 -22.39 -14.03
CA HIS A 67 2.33 -22.60 -14.50
C HIS A 67 2.73 -24.07 -14.50
N GLY A 68 3.26 -24.56 -15.61
CA GLY A 68 3.72 -25.95 -15.71
C GLY A 68 4.87 -26.28 -14.75
N VAL A 69 5.62 -25.28 -14.30
CA VAL A 69 6.68 -25.42 -13.28
C VAL A 69 6.14 -25.80 -11.91
N ALA A 70 4.82 -25.67 -11.67
CA ALA A 70 4.20 -26.12 -10.42
C ALA A 70 4.41 -27.63 -10.16
N ALA A 71 4.62 -28.43 -11.22
CA ALA A 71 4.98 -29.84 -11.12
C ALA A 71 6.31 -30.08 -10.37
N GLU A 72 7.17 -29.06 -10.27
CA GLU A 72 8.43 -29.11 -9.54
C GLU A 72 8.27 -28.77 -8.04
N SER A 73 7.04 -28.59 -7.53
CA SER A 73 6.76 -28.37 -6.10
C SER A 73 7.44 -27.15 -5.47
N VAL A 74 7.44 -26.03 -6.19
CA VAL A 74 8.08 -24.76 -5.80
C VAL A 74 7.16 -23.76 -5.09
N SER A 75 5.91 -24.13 -4.83
CA SER A 75 4.89 -23.30 -4.16
C SER A 75 4.44 -23.90 -2.84
N ALA A 76 3.98 -23.08 -1.89
CA ALA A 76 3.36 -23.55 -0.65
C ALA A 76 1.93 -24.08 -0.83
N TYR A 77 1.28 -23.72 -1.94
CA TYR A 77 -0.11 -24.06 -2.23
C TYR A 77 -0.20 -25.00 -3.43
N PRO A 78 -1.20 -25.90 -3.45
CA PRO A 78 -1.38 -26.83 -4.56
C PRO A 78 -1.98 -26.11 -5.79
N PRO A 79 -1.75 -26.60 -7.03
CA PRO A 79 -2.11 -25.89 -8.27
C PRO A 79 -3.59 -25.49 -8.39
N GLU A 80 -4.52 -26.29 -7.88
CA GLU A 80 -5.96 -26.00 -7.89
C GLU A 80 -6.33 -24.68 -7.19
N THR A 81 -5.45 -24.16 -6.34
CA THR A 81 -5.63 -22.86 -5.67
C THR A 81 -5.80 -21.72 -6.68
N THR A 82 -5.19 -21.79 -7.86
CA THR A 82 -5.35 -20.78 -8.93
C THR A 82 -6.83 -20.64 -9.32
N LEU A 83 -7.50 -21.76 -9.61
CA LEU A 83 -8.94 -21.76 -9.94
C LEU A 83 -9.76 -21.27 -8.74
N ASN A 84 -9.47 -21.77 -7.54
CA ASN A 84 -10.25 -21.42 -6.36
C ASN A 84 -10.20 -19.91 -6.09
N MET A 85 -9.02 -19.29 -6.19
CA MET A 85 -8.87 -17.84 -6.02
C MET A 85 -9.46 -17.04 -7.17
N MET A 86 -9.30 -17.49 -8.42
CA MET A 86 -9.94 -16.83 -9.58
C MET A 86 -11.46 -16.73 -9.39
N CYS A 87 -12.11 -17.83 -9.00
CA CYS A 87 -13.54 -17.84 -8.66
C CYS A 87 -13.84 -16.95 -7.44
N ASN A 88 -12.96 -16.96 -6.45
CA ASN A 88 -13.10 -16.17 -5.24
C ASN A 88 -13.11 -14.66 -5.53
N TYR A 89 -12.29 -14.16 -6.45
CA TYR A 89 -12.30 -12.73 -6.81
C TYR A 89 -13.64 -12.23 -7.36
N LEU A 90 -14.43 -13.12 -7.95
CA LEU A 90 -15.74 -12.81 -8.54
C LEU A 90 -16.89 -12.79 -7.52
N ILE A 91 -16.62 -13.18 -6.26
CA ILE A 91 -17.59 -13.02 -5.17
C ILE A 91 -17.23 -11.81 -4.30
N ALA A 92 -18.25 -11.18 -3.72
CA ALA A 92 -18.05 -10.03 -2.84
C ALA A 92 -17.10 -10.39 -1.68
N ARG A 93 -16.07 -9.55 -1.50
CA ARG A 93 -15.05 -9.70 -0.44
C ARG A 93 -14.25 -11.00 -0.53
N GLY A 94 -14.08 -11.58 -1.71
CA GLY A 94 -13.44 -12.88 -1.86
C GLY A 94 -12.00 -12.95 -1.35
N GLY A 95 -11.10 -12.17 -1.96
CA GLY A 95 -9.67 -12.17 -1.68
C GLY A 95 -9.08 -10.78 -1.48
N ALA A 96 -7.75 -10.67 -1.50
CA ALA A 96 -7.08 -9.40 -1.24
C ALA A 96 -7.32 -8.39 -2.37
N ALA A 97 -7.40 -8.87 -3.62
CA ALA A 97 -7.82 -8.03 -4.75
C ALA A 97 -9.18 -7.33 -4.54
N ASN A 98 -10.14 -8.00 -3.89
CA ASN A 98 -11.44 -7.39 -3.57
C ASN A 98 -11.29 -6.31 -2.50
N ALA A 99 -10.52 -6.59 -1.44
CA ALA A 99 -10.25 -5.60 -0.40
C ALA A 99 -9.53 -4.36 -0.96
N ALA A 100 -8.52 -4.56 -1.82
CA ALA A 100 -7.80 -3.49 -2.51
C ALA A 100 -8.71 -2.69 -3.45
N ALA A 101 -9.55 -3.36 -4.25
CA ALA A 101 -10.50 -2.70 -5.15
C ALA A 101 -11.54 -1.88 -4.39
N ASN A 102 -12.11 -2.43 -3.30
CA ASN A 102 -13.06 -1.72 -2.44
C ASN A 102 -12.43 -0.49 -1.79
N TYR A 103 -11.20 -0.64 -1.26
CA TYR A 103 -10.45 0.45 -0.65
C TYR A 103 -10.14 1.58 -1.64
N ALA A 104 -9.70 1.21 -2.85
CA ALA A 104 -9.40 2.14 -3.93
C ALA A 104 -10.66 2.76 -4.58
N ASN A 105 -11.84 2.19 -4.36
CA ASN A 105 -13.03 2.41 -5.17
C ASN A 105 -12.76 2.18 -6.68
N ALA A 106 -12.11 1.06 -6.99
CA ALA A 106 -11.73 0.65 -8.34
C ALA A 106 -12.60 -0.50 -8.85
N ASN A 107 -12.83 -0.54 -10.16
CA ASN A 107 -13.53 -1.66 -10.80
C ASN A 107 -12.63 -2.90 -10.80
N LEU A 108 -13.10 -4.02 -10.27
CA LEU A 108 -12.37 -5.28 -10.31
C LEU A 108 -12.70 -6.08 -11.57
N ILE A 109 -11.68 -6.37 -12.37
CA ILE A 109 -11.75 -7.22 -13.57
C ILE A 109 -10.90 -8.47 -13.29
N VAL A 110 -11.47 -9.64 -13.59
CA VAL A 110 -10.77 -10.92 -13.47
C VAL A 110 -10.73 -11.57 -14.85
N ALA A 111 -9.55 -11.98 -15.31
CA ALA A 111 -9.35 -12.59 -16.62
C ALA A 111 -8.66 -13.94 -16.49
N ASP A 112 -9.24 -14.97 -17.11
CA ASP A 112 -8.57 -16.27 -17.30
C ASP A 112 -7.71 -16.21 -18.56
N LEU A 113 -6.40 -16.37 -18.39
CA LEU A 113 -5.41 -16.43 -19.47
C LEU A 113 -4.90 -17.85 -19.69
N GLY A 114 -5.21 -18.80 -18.80
CA GLY A 114 -4.78 -20.18 -18.91
C GLY A 114 -4.79 -20.96 -17.60
N VAL A 115 -5.88 -20.91 -16.84
CA VAL A 115 -6.10 -21.80 -15.68
C VAL A 115 -6.26 -23.24 -16.17
N ASN A 116 -5.54 -24.17 -15.56
CA ASN A 116 -5.43 -25.56 -16.00
C ASN A 116 -6.59 -26.43 -15.48
N THR A 117 -7.83 -26.00 -15.68
CA THR A 117 -9.04 -26.76 -15.32
C THR A 117 -10.17 -26.40 -16.27
N GLU A 118 -10.97 -27.40 -16.66
CA GLU A 118 -12.17 -27.13 -17.44
C GLU A 118 -13.20 -26.42 -16.58
N HIS A 119 -13.69 -25.30 -17.09
CA HIS A 119 -14.76 -24.53 -16.48
C HIS A 119 -15.51 -23.82 -17.60
N THR A 120 -16.82 -23.69 -17.43
CA THR A 120 -17.70 -22.99 -18.37
C THR A 120 -18.58 -22.04 -17.58
N ASP A 121 -18.91 -20.90 -18.20
CA ASP A 121 -19.95 -19.98 -17.71
C ASP A 121 -19.72 -19.41 -16.28
N ILE A 122 -18.49 -19.01 -15.96
CA ILE A 122 -18.22 -18.30 -14.71
C ILE A 122 -18.62 -16.83 -14.89
N HIS A 123 -19.75 -16.43 -14.29
CA HIS A 123 -20.28 -15.07 -14.43
C HIS A 123 -19.27 -14.00 -13.98
N GLY A 124 -19.02 -13.01 -14.84
CA GLY A 124 -18.12 -11.89 -14.58
C GLY A 124 -16.64 -12.17 -14.92
N LEU A 125 -16.29 -13.41 -15.26
CA LEU A 125 -14.95 -13.76 -15.71
C LEU A 125 -14.74 -13.36 -17.17
N LEU A 126 -13.62 -12.71 -17.49
CA LEU A 126 -13.18 -12.54 -18.88
C LEU A 126 -12.46 -13.81 -19.34
N HIS A 127 -13.07 -14.54 -20.26
CA HIS A 127 -12.53 -15.78 -20.78
C HIS A 127 -11.57 -15.52 -21.97
N HIS A 128 -10.27 -15.51 -21.69
CA HIS A 128 -9.21 -15.32 -22.69
C HIS A 128 -8.13 -16.41 -22.62
N SER A 129 -8.52 -17.62 -22.22
CA SER A 129 -7.62 -18.75 -22.03
C SER A 129 -6.82 -19.06 -23.30
N ILE A 130 -5.49 -19.06 -23.18
CA ILE A 130 -4.55 -19.25 -24.29
C ILE A 130 -4.20 -20.73 -24.45
N ALA A 131 -3.98 -21.39 -23.31
CA ALA A 131 -3.80 -22.83 -23.17
C ALA A 131 -4.09 -23.22 -21.72
N ARG A 132 -4.13 -24.52 -21.44
CA ARG A 132 -4.35 -25.04 -20.08
C ARG A 132 -3.04 -25.04 -19.30
N GLY A 133 -2.72 -23.88 -18.73
CA GLY A 133 -1.44 -23.60 -18.10
C GLY A 133 -0.28 -23.50 -19.10
N THR A 134 0.82 -22.90 -18.65
CA THR A 134 2.08 -22.95 -19.41
C THR A 134 2.69 -24.35 -19.36
N ALA A 135 3.56 -24.66 -20.31
CA ALA A 135 4.41 -25.84 -20.25
C ALA A 135 5.45 -25.70 -19.12
N ASN A 136 5.99 -26.84 -18.66
CA ASN A 136 7.00 -26.83 -17.61
C ASN A 136 8.35 -26.33 -18.15
N MET A 137 8.71 -25.11 -17.73
CA MET A 137 9.91 -24.43 -18.19
C MET A 137 11.25 -25.11 -17.82
N THR A 138 11.25 -26.13 -16.95
CA THR A 138 12.45 -26.95 -16.66
C THR A 138 12.77 -27.99 -17.74
N LYS A 139 11.89 -28.15 -18.73
CA LYS A 139 11.97 -29.15 -19.81
C LYS A 139 12.03 -28.54 -21.21
N GLY A 140 11.87 -27.22 -21.32
CA GLY A 140 11.75 -26.49 -22.58
C GLY A 140 11.04 -25.16 -22.34
N PRO A 141 10.58 -24.46 -23.37
CA PRO A 141 9.92 -23.16 -23.21
C PRO A 141 8.56 -23.29 -22.52
N ALA A 142 8.21 -22.29 -21.70
CA ALA A 142 6.91 -22.17 -21.04
C ALA A 142 5.74 -22.08 -22.04
N MET A 143 5.95 -21.41 -23.18
CA MET A 143 4.96 -21.26 -24.24
C MET A 143 5.63 -21.02 -25.59
N THR A 144 4.85 -21.13 -26.66
CA THR A 144 5.33 -20.71 -27.99
C THR A 144 5.39 -19.19 -28.09
N ARG A 145 6.23 -18.66 -28.99
CA ARG A 145 6.26 -17.22 -29.27
C ARG A 145 4.90 -16.66 -29.70
N ALA A 146 4.10 -17.44 -30.43
CA ALA A 146 2.75 -17.04 -30.83
C ALA A 146 1.83 -16.87 -29.61
N GLN A 147 1.92 -17.77 -28.63
CA GLN A 147 1.16 -17.66 -27.38
C GLN A 147 1.66 -16.48 -26.51
N ALA A 148 2.96 -16.18 -26.52
CA ALA A 148 3.50 -15.00 -25.85
C ALA A 148 2.99 -13.70 -26.47
N ILE A 149 2.89 -13.64 -27.81
CA ILE A 149 2.25 -12.51 -28.49
C ILE A 149 0.76 -12.43 -28.13
N GLN A 150 0.06 -13.57 -28.14
CA GLN A 150 -1.36 -13.63 -27.80
C GLN A 150 -1.63 -13.14 -26.37
N SER A 151 -0.81 -13.50 -25.38
CA SER A 151 -0.98 -13.03 -24.00
C SER A 151 -0.82 -11.53 -23.87
N ILE A 152 0.17 -10.95 -24.54
CA ILE A 152 0.36 -9.50 -24.61
C ILE A 152 -0.81 -8.82 -25.34
N GLU A 153 -1.25 -9.36 -26.47
CA GLU A 153 -2.37 -8.79 -27.23
C GLU A 153 -3.70 -8.85 -26.45
N THR A 154 -3.92 -9.88 -25.63
CA THR A 154 -5.05 -9.93 -24.70
C THR A 154 -4.96 -8.80 -23.67
N GLY A 155 -3.80 -8.58 -23.05
CA GLY A 155 -3.60 -7.48 -22.11
C GLY A 155 -3.83 -6.10 -22.77
N ILE A 156 -3.36 -5.92 -24.00
CA ILE A 156 -3.60 -4.70 -24.78
C ILE A 156 -5.10 -4.51 -25.02
N ALA A 157 -5.83 -5.57 -25.36
CA ALA A 157 -7.29 -5.51 -25.56
C ALA A 157 -8.01 -5.07 -24.28
N ILE A 158 -7.70 -5.69 -23.13
CA ILE A 158 -8.29 -5.32 -21.84
C ILE A 158 -7.99 -3.85 -21.49
N ALA A 159 -6.74 -3.40 -21.69
CA ALA A 159 -6.40 -1.99 -21.45
C ALA A 159 -7.16 -1.03 -22.37
N ASN A 160 -7.37 -1.39 -23.64
CA ASN A 160 -8.19 -0.60 -24.56
C ASN A 160 -9.65 -0.53 -24.09
N ASP A 161 -10.22 -1.62 -23.59
CA ASP A 161 -11.58 -1.65 -23.06
C ASP A 161 -11.72 -0.78 -21.80
N CYS A 162 -10.74 -0.83 -20.89
CA CYS A 162 -10.65 0.09 -19.76
C CYS A 162 -10.60 1.56 -20.22
N ALA A 163 -9.72 1.87 -21.18
CA ALA A 163 -9.60 3.23 -21.74
C ALA A 163 -10.91 3.73 -22.37
N ASN A 164 -11.61 2.85 -23.11
CA ASN A 164 -12.88 3.17 -23.78
C ASN A 164 -14.02 3.39 -22.78
N ARG A 165 -13.99 2.73 -21.62
CA ARG A 165 -14.90 2.98 -20.50
C ARG A 165 -14.62 4.30 -19.76
N GLY A 166 -13.47 4.91 -20.01
CA GLY A 166 -13.06 6.18 -19.40
C GLY A 166 -11.98 6.05 -18.33
N ASP A 167 -11.46 4.85 -18.09
CA ASP A 167 -10.39 4.67 -17.12
C ASP A 167 -9.16 5.48 -17.53
N ARG A 168 -8.45 6.00 -16.52
CA ARG A 168 -7.16 6.71 -16.66
C ARG A 168 -6.05 6.10 -15.82
N CYS A 169 -6.36 5.03 -15.08
CA CYS A 169 -5.39 4.25 -14.33
C CYS A 169 -5.74 2.76 -14.36
N ILE A 170 -4.72 1.90 -14.41
CA ILE A 170 -4.84 0.45 -14.22
C ILE A 170 -3.92 0.02 -13.07
N LEU A 171 -4.46 -0.82 -12.18
CA LEU A 171 -3.72 -1.52 -11.14
C LEU A 171 -3.61 -3.00 -11.54
N PRO A 172 -2.50 -3.44 -12.15
CA PRO A 172 -2.32 -4.83 -12.53
C PRO A 172 -2.12 -5.68 -11.27
N GLY A 173 -2.76 -6.84 -11.24
CA GLY A 173 -2.49 -7.92 -10.33
C GLY A 173 -2.54 -9.25 -11.06
N GLU A 174 -2.16 -10.31 -10.39
CA GLU A 174 -2.15 -11.65 -10.96
C GLU A 174 -2.53 -12.70 -9.92
N MET A 175 -2.84 -13.89 -10.42
CA MET A 175 -3.00 -15.09 -9.62
C MET A 175 -2.49 -16.28 -10.42
N GLY A 176 -1.49 -16.97 -9.89
CA GLY A 176 -0.96 -18.17 -10.52
C GLY A 176 -0.03 -18.94 -9.59
N ILE A 177 -0.36 -20.18 -9.29
CA ILE A 177 0.52 -21.00 -8.46
C ILE A 177 1.87 -21.20 -9.16
N SER A 178 2.94 -20.88 -8.42
CA SER A 178 4.35 -20.94 -8.86
C SER A 178 4.85 -19.82 -9.78
N ASN A 179 4.06 -18.78 -10.04
CA ASN A 179 4.46 -17.70 -10.94
C ASN A 179 5.65 -16.85 -10.45
N THR A 180 5.88 -16.76 -9.15
CA THR A 180 7.09 -16.10 -8.59
C THR A 180 8.38 -16.80 -9.02
N THR A 181 8.34 -18.08 -9.39
CA THR A 181 9.47 -18.79 -10.01
C THR A 181 9.73 -18.25 -11.42
N SER A 182 8.68 -18.05 -12.21
CA SER A 182 8.74 -17.47 -13.56
C SER A 182 9.22 -16.02 -13.50
N SER A 183 8.71 -15.21 -12.57
CA SER A 183 9.18 -13.84 -12.34
C SER A 183 10.67 -13.78 -11.96
N ALA A 184 11.14 -14.67 -11.08
CA ALA A 184 12.56 -14.76 -10.74
C ALA A 184 13.40 -15.14 -11.98
N ALA A 185 12.99 -16.14 -12.76
CA ALA A 185 13.67 -16.53 -13.99
C ALA A 185 13.72 -15.40 -15.04
N MET A 186 12.63 -14.65 -15.20
CA MET A 186 12.58 -13.50 -16.11
C MET A 186 13.54 -12.39 -15.67
N VAL A 187 13.54 -12.03 -14.38
CA VAL A 187 14.45 -10.99 -13.86
C VAL A 187 15.92 -11.42 -13.97
N ALA A 188 16.25 -12.67 -13.62
CA ALA A 188 17.59 -13.21 -13.83
C ALA A 188 18.00 -13.17 -15.30
N ALA A 189 17.11 -13.54 -16.22
CA ALA A 189 17.37 -13.50 -17.65
C ALA A 189 17.67 -12.07 -18.13
N PHE A 190 16.77 -11.11 -17.86
CA PHE A 190 16.93 -9.73 -18.31
C PHE A 190 18.16 -9.03 -17.72
N LEU A 191 18.47 -9.28 -16.45
CA LEU A 191 19.49 -8.53 -15.72
C LEU A 191 20.82 -9.27 -15.59
N GLY A 192 20.92 -10.51 -16.06
CA GLY A 192 22.11 -11.34 -15.94
C GLY A 192 22.48 -11.67 -14.49
N LEU A 193 21.48 -11.77 -13.61
CA LEU A 193 21.67 -12.00 -12.18
C LEU A 193 21.61 -13.51 -11.84
N PRO A 194 22.34 -13.96 -10.81
CA PRO A 194 22.29 -15.35 -10.39
C PRO A 194 20.92 -15.69 -9.76
N PRO A 195 20.43 -16.94 -9.90
CA PRO A 195 19.15 -17.39 -9.34
C PRO A 195 18.95 -17.07 -7.85
N GLU A 196 20.02 -17.13 -7.05
CA GLU A 196 20.05 -16.83 -5.62
C GLU A 196 19.64 -15.39 -5.30
N GLU A 197 20.03 -14.43 -6.15
CA GLU A 197 19.78 -13.01 -5.94
C GLU A 197 18.35 -12.60 -6.31
N VAL A 198 17.65 -13.38 -7.13
CA VAL A 198 16.30 -13.03 -7.61
C VAL A 198 15.19 -13.88 -6.99
N THR A 199 15.53 -15.04 -6.43
CA THR A 199 14.52 -16.00 -5.96
C THR A 199 14.11 -15.71 -4.51
N GLY A 200 12.88 -15.23 -4.34
CA GLY A 200 12.23 -15.04 -3.04
C GLY A 200 11.34 -16.21 -2.61
N ARG A 201 10.78 -16.11 -1.40
CA ARG A 201 9.93 -17.15 -0.80
C ARG A 201 8.52 -17.21 -1.40
N GLY A 202 8.06 -16.18 -2.10
CA GLY A 202 6.68 -16.08 -2.57
C GLY A 202 5.71 -16.24 -1.39
N ALA A 203 4.85 -17.24 -1.49
CA ALA A 203 3.88 -17.63 -0.48
C ALA A 203 4.49 -18.29 0.79
N ASN A 204 5.60 -17.75 1.31
CA ASN A 204 6.24 -18.18 2.56
C ASN A 204 6.71 -19.64 2.62
N ILE A 205 7.26 -20.15 1.52
CA ILE A 205 7.81 -21.50 1.46
C ILE A 205 8.95 -21.72 2.47
N SER A 206 9.15 -22.99 2.87
CA SER A 206 10.23 -23.42 3.76
C SER A 206 11.62 -23.21 3.17
N ASP A 207 12.66 -23.23 4.00
CA ASP A 207 14.07 -23.08 3.55
C ASP A 207 14.47 -24.16 2.54
N ALA A 208 14.03 -25.40 2.79
CA ALA A 208 14.26 -26.51 1.88
C ALA A 208 13.61 -26.27 0.52
N ARG A 209 12.36 -25.77 0.51
CA ARG A 209 11.64 -25.47 -0.73
C ARG A 209 12.19 -24.23 -1.43
N LEU A 210 12.71 -23.25 -0.70
CA LEU A 210 13.43 -22.11 -1.27
C LEU A 210 14.70 -22.57 -1.99
N ALA A 211 15.55 -23.37 -1.34
CA ALA A 211 16.76 -23.91 -1.97
C ALA A 211 16.44 -24.72 -3.23
N HIS A 212 15.38 -25.53 -3.19
CA HIS A 212 14.87 -26.24 -4.36
C HIS A 212 14.40 -25.28 -5.46
N LYS A 213 13.62 -24.25 -5.12
CA LYS A 213 13.16 -23.22 -6.07
C LYS A 213 14.33 -22.50 -6.77
N VAL A 214 15.41 -22.18 -6.05
CA VAL A 214 16.64 -21.62 -6.66
C VAL A 214 17.19 -22.55 -7.73
N GLU A 215 17.29 -23.86 -7.44
CA GLU A 215 17.76 -24.85 -8.42
C GLU A 215 16.81 -24.97 -9.63
N ILE A 216 15.51 -24.89 -9.41
CA ILE A 216 14.52 -24.87 -10.50
C ILE A 216 14.68 -23.64 -11.40
N VAL A 217 14.95 -22.46 -10.83
CA VAL A 217 15.25 -21.25 -11.61
C VAL A 217 16.55 -21.42 -12.40
N ARG A 218 17.62 -21.95 -11.79
CA ARG A 218 18.89 -22.24 -12.47
C ARG A 218 18.68 -23.15 -13.67
N ARG A 219 18.07 -24.31 -13.46
CA ARG A 219 17.79 -25.29 -14.51
C ARG A 219 16.94 -24.69 -15.63
N THR A 220 15.95 -23.88 -15.30
CA THR A 220 15.07 -23.20 -16.27
C THR A 220 15.90 -22.32 -17.22
N LEU A 221 16.82 -21.52 -16.66
CA LEU A 221 17.70 -20.64 -17.45
C LEU A 221 18.67 -21.46 -18.32
N ASP A 222 19.25 -22.53 -17.79
CA ASP A 222 20.20 -23.39 -18.51
C ASP A 222 19.56 -24.10 -19.72
N VAL A 223 18.35 -24.61 -19.54
CA VAL A 223 17.59 -25.33 -20.57
C VAL A 223 17.12 -24.39 -21.67
N ASN A 224 16.64 -23.21 -21.32
CA ASN A 224 15.98 -22.32 -22.28
C ASN A 224 16.89 -21.28 -22.92
N ARG A 225 17.92 -20.81 -22.19
CA ARG A 225 18.83 -19.74 -22.62
C ARG A 225 18.08 -18.57 -23.27
N PRO A 226 17.21 -17.88 -22.51
CA PRO A 226 16.46 -16.74 -23.03
C PRO A 226 17.40 -15.61 -23.44
N ASP A 227 17.12 -14.95 -24.56
CA ASP A 227 17.85 -13.77 -25.02
C ASP A 227 17.36 -12.53 -24.25
N PRO A 228 18.19 -11.88 -23.40
CA PRO A 228 17.78 -10.71 -22.64
C PRO A 228 17.33 -9.51 -23.49
N HIS A 229 17.71 -9.46 -24.77
CA HIS A 229 17.35 -8.35 -25.66
C HIS A 229 16.05 -8.58 -26.43
N ASP A 230 15.45 -9.77 -26.32
CA ASP A 230 14.16 -10.09 -26.94
C ASP A 230 13.12 -10.39 -25.86
N GLY A 231 12.34 -9.37 -25.50
CA GLY A 231 11.30 -9.50 -24.47
C GLY A 231 10.26 -10.60 -24.76
N LEU A 232 10.00 -10.91 -26.04
CA LEU A 232 9.11 -12.02 -26.42
C LEU A 232 9.79 -13.37 -26.23
N ASP A 233 11.11 -13.48 -26.44
CA ASP A 233 11.86 -14.72 -26.21
C ASP A 233 11.93 -15.04 -24.71
N VAL A 234 12.23 -14.04 -23.86
CA VAL A 234 12.21 -14.20 -22.40
C VAL A 234 10.82 -14.64 -21.93
N LEU A 235 9.77 -13.93 -22.34
CA LEU A 235 8.39 -14.26 -21.96
C LEU A 235 8.00 -15.67 -22.44
N ALA A 236 8.31 -16.03 -23.68
CA ALA A 236 7.96 -17.32 -24.26
C ALA A 236 8.67 -18.48 -23.53
N LYS A 237 9.94 -18.29 -23.17
CA LYS A 237 10.75 -19.35 -22.58
C LYS A 237 10.50 -19.55 -21.09
N VAL A 238 10.42 -18.47 -20.32
CA VAL A 238 10.47 -18.55 -18.85
C VAL A 238 9.37 -17.74 -18.14
N GLY A 239 8.39 -17.24 -18.89
CA GLY A 239 7.30 -16.42 -18.35
C GLY A 239 5.97 -17.14 -18.12
N GLY A 240 4.91 -16.36 -17.98
CA GLY A 240 3.53 -16.79 -17.71
C GLY A 240 2.53 -16.07 -18.62
N PHE A 241 1.37 -16.68 -18.89
CA PHE A 241 0.34 -16.04 -19.71
C PHE A 241 -0.21 -14.77 -19.04
N GLU A 242 -0.37 -14.80 -17.72
CA GLU A 242 -0.77 -13.66 -16.92
C GLU A 242 0.31 -12.56 -16.88
N LEU A 243 1.60 -12.94 -16.88
CA LEU A 243 2.70 -11.97 -16.95
C LEU A 243 2.76 -11.29 -18.33
N GLY A 244 2.50 -12.04 -19.41
CA GLY A 244 2.34 -11.48 -20.74
C GLY A 244 1.13 -10.55 -20.84
N CYS A 245 0.00 -10.92 -20.22
CA CYS A 245 -1.16 -10.04 -20.10
C CYS A 245 -0.83 -8.74 -19.37
N ILE A 246 -0.12 -8.79 -18.24
CA ILE A 246 0.31 -7.57 -17.52
C ILE A 246 1.24 -6.71 -18.39
N ALA A 247 2.18 -7.31 -19.12
CA ALA A 247 3.01 -6.56 -20.08
C ALA A 247 2.13 -5.89 -21.16
N GLY A 248 1.10 -6.58 -21.65
CA GLY A 248 0.10 -6.03 -22.54
C GLY A 248 -0.73 -4.90 -21.94
N LEU A 249 -1.13 -5.01 -20.68
CA LEU A 249 -1.84 -3.94 -19.95
C LEU A 249 -0.98 -2.68 -19.90
N ILE A 250 0.32 -2.82 -19.62
CA ILE A 250 1.29 -1.72 -19.59
C ILE A 250 1.40 -1.05 -20.96
N LEU A 251 1.62 -1.83 -22.02
CA LEU A 251 1.76 -1.32 -23.39
C LEU A 251 0.48 -0.64 -23.89
N GLY A 252 -0.67 -1.28 -23.63
CA GLY A 252 -1.99 -0.74 -23.98
C GLY A 252 -2.30 0.55 -23.23
N ALA A 253 -2.06 0.59 -21.91
CA ALA A 253 -2.22 1.78 -21.09
C ALA A 253 -1.33 2.93 -21.59
N ALA A 254 -0.04 2.66 -21.85
CA ALA A 254 0.89 3.65 -22.37
C ALA A 254 0.43 4.23 -23.72
N ALA A 255 0.02 3.37 -24.65
CA ALA A 255 -0.50 3.79 -25.96
C ALA A 255 -1.82 4.59 -25.86
N ARG A 256 -2.55 4.43 -24.75
CA ARG A 256 -3.80 5.15 -24.44
C ARG A 256 -3.62 6.28 -23.44
N ARG A 257 -2.37 6.60 -23.06
CA ARG A 257 -2.03 7.62 -22.06
C ARG A 257 -2.75 7.42 -20.72
N MET A 258 -2.76 6.18 -20.23
CA MET A 258 -3.23 5.82 -18.90
C MET A 258 -2.04 5.55 -17.98
N LEU A 259 -2.21 5.87 -16.70
CA LEU A 259 -1.26 5.51 -15.65
C LEU A 259 -1.36 4.01 -15.34
N VAL A 260 -0.24 3.39 -15.03
CA VAL A 260 -0.18 2.05 -14.44
C VAL A 260 0.62 2.11 -13.15
N ILE A 261 0.04 1.64 -12.05
CA ILE A 261 0.74 1.58 -10.76
C ILE A 261 1.10 0.11 -10.50
N LEU A 262 2.40 -0.20 -10.63
CA LEU A 262 2.94 -1.52 -10.38
C LEU A 262 2.80 -1.89 -8.90
N ASP A 263 2.55 -3.17 -8.66
CA ASP A 263 2.44 -3.73 -7.32
C ASP A 263 3.76 -4.43 -6.93
N GLY A 264 3.77 -5.75 -6.79
CA GLY A 264 4.94 -6.52 -6.38
C GLY A 264 5.75 -7.15 -7.52
N ALA A 265 6.57 -8.15 -7.17
CA ALA A 265 7.55 -8.82 -8.02
C ALA A 265 7.02 -9.26 -9.39
N ASN A 266 5.83 -9.85 -9.44
CA ASN A 266 5.22 -10.34 -10.67
C ASN A 266 4.85 -9.21 -11.63
N THR A 267 4.33 -8.09 -11.11
CA THR A 267 4.01 -6.93 -11.97
C THR A 267 5.27 -6.25 -12.50
N THR A 268 6.35 -6.22 -11.71
CA THR A 268 7.64 -5.66 -12.14
C THR A 268 8.38 -6.55 -13.12
N SER A 269 8.30 -7.88 -13.00
CA SER A 269 8.88 -8.80 -13.99
C SER A 269 8.16 -8.68 -15.34
N ALA A 270 6.84 -8.56 -15.33
CA ALA A 270 6.05 -8.26 -16.53
C ALA A 270 6.38 -6.87 -17.12
N ALA A 271 6.65 -5.88 -16.28
CA ALA A 271 7.09 -4.57 -16.73
C ALA A 271 8.45 -4.60 -17.45
N LEU A 272 9.37 -5.50 -17.10
CA LEU A 272 10.62 -5.69 -17.87
C LEU A 272 10.34 -6.20 -19.29
N VAL A 273 9.35 -7.08 -19.47
CA VAL A 273 8.92 -7.51 -20.81
C VAL A 273 8.37 -6.32 -21.60
N ALA A 274 7.48 -5.52 -21.01
CA ALA A 274 6.95 -4.33 -21.66
C ALA A 274 8.06 -3.33 -22.01
N HIS A 275 9.02 -3.12 -21.10
CA HIS A 275 10.16 -2.23 -21.32
C HIS A 275 11.08 -2.72 -22.44
N ALA A 276 11.38 -4.01 -22.50
CA ALA A 276 12.18 -4.60 -23.58
C ALA A 276 11.51 -4.43 -24.96
N LEU A 277 10.17 -4.39 -25.01
CA LEU A 277 9.42 -4.21 -26.26
C LEU A 277 9.21 -2.74 -26.62
N ALA A 278 9.00 -1.88 -25.63
CA ALA A 278 8.78 -0.45 -25.81
C ALA A 278 9.34 0.32 -24.61
N PRO A 279 10.63 0.72 -24.63
CA PRO A 279 11.30 1.34 -23.48
C PRO A 279 10.56 2.55 -22.91
N ASN A 280 9.91 3.33 -23.77
CA ASN A 280 9.12 4.52 -23.40
C ASN A 280 7.89 4.21 -22.53
N CYS A 281 7.48 2.96 -22.36
CA CYS A 281 6.34 2.61 -21.50
C CYS A 281 6.60 2.98 -20.03
N VAL A 282 7.87 3.06 -19.59
CA VAL A 282 8.23 3.41 -18.20
C VAL A 282 7.73 4.78 -17.77
N HIS A 283 7.50 5.70 -18.71
CA HIS A 283 6.96 7.03 -18.41
C HIS A 283 5.48 7.01 -17.99
N TYR A 284 4.83 5.85 -18.11
CA TYR A 284 3.44 5.61 -17.71
C TYR A 284 3.35 4.78 -16.42
N LEU A 285 4.48 4.47 -15.79
CA LEU A 285 4.56 3.60 -14.61
C LEU A 285 4.80 4.39 -13.33
N LEU A 286 4.17 3.95 -12.25
CA LEU A 286 4.57 4.21 -10.87
C LEU A 286 4.88 2.89 -10.17
N ALA A 287 5.81 2.91 -9.23
CA ALA A 287 6.03 1.80 -8.30
C ALA A 287 5.24 2.07 -7.02
N SER A 288 4.61 1.03 -6.47
CA SER A 288 3.89 1.17 -5.20
C SER A 288 4.79 1.00 -3.98
N HIS A 289 5.20 -0.24 -3.72
CA HIS A 289 5.91 -0.63 -2.52
C HIS A 289 7.24 -1.32 -2.84
N ALA A 290 8.19 -1.25 -1.92
CA ALA A 290 9.34 -2.11 -1.90
C ALA A 290 8.99 -3.43 -1.21
N SER A 291 9.58 -4.52 -1.70
CA SER A 291 9.55 -5.83 -1.06
C SER A 291 10.98 -6.28 -0.79
N LEU A 292 11.29 -6.61 0.47
CA LEU A 292 12.61 -7.12 0.86
C LEU A 292 12.70 -8.65 0.78
N THR A 293 11.56 -9.35 0.75
CA THR A 293 11.51 -10.82 0.74
C THR A 293 11.28 -11.40 -0.66
N GLU A 294 10.83 -10.59 -1.61
CA GLU A 294 10.78 -10.93 -3.03
C GLU A 294 11.98 -10.31 -3.76
N HIS A 295 13.11 -11.02 -3.76
CA HIS A 295 14.39 -10.43 -4.13
C HIS A 295 14.47 -9.92 -5.59
N SER A 296 13.70 -10.49 -6.51
CA SER A 296 13.64 -10.03 -7.91
C SER A 296 13.07 -8.61 -8.08
N HIS A 297 12.20 -8.20 -7.17
CA HIS A 297 11.46 -6.94 -7.26
C HIS A 297 12.35 -5.67 -7.19
N PRO A 298 13.23 -5.49 -6.19
CA PRO A 298 14.11 -4.33 -6.12
C PRO A 298 15.06 -4.22 -7.33
N HIS A 299 15.56 -5.36 -7.86
CA HIS A 299 16.40 -5.36 -9.06
C HIS A 299 15.62 -4.90 -10.29
N ALA A 300 14.39 -5.40 -10.48
CA ALA A 300 13.53 -4.98 -11.58
C ALA A 300 13.17 -3.49 -11.51
N LEU A 301 12.82 -2.98 -10.32
CA LEU A 301 12.52 -1.56 -10.11
C LEU A 301 13.73 -0.68 -10.41
N HIS A 302 14.92 -1.06 -9.93
CA HIS A 302 16.14 -0.32 -10.19
C HIS A 302 16.43 -0.21 -11.69
N HIS A 303 16.24 -1.29 -12.44
CA HIS A 303 16.44 -1.28 -13.89
C HIS A 303 15.38 -0.43 -14.62
N LEU A 304 14.12 -0.52 -14.22
CA LEU A 304 13.03 0.22 -14.84
C LEU A 304 13.09 1.73 -14.55
N GLY A 305 13.59 2.12 -13.37
CA GLY A 305 13.71 3.51 -12.91
C GLY A 305 12.66 4.02 -11.89
N PRO A 306 11.40 3.52 -11.86
CA PRO A 306 10.44 3.91 -10.82
C PRO A 306 10.94 3.55 -9.42
N THR A 307 10.80 4.50 -8.49
CA THR A 307 11.16 4.27 -7.09
C THR A 307 9.90 4.20 -6.22
N PRO A 308 9.73 3.17 -5.38
CA PRO A 308 8.53 3.03 -4.56
C PRO A 308 8.53 4.03 -3.40
N ILE A 309 7.32 4.40 -2.96
CA ILE A 309 7.10 5.28 -1.80
C ILE A 309 6.69 4.50 -0.54
N LEU A 310 6.29 3.23 -0.67
CA LEU A 310 5.84 2.39 0.43
C LEU A 310 6.87 1.32 0.81
N ARG A 311 6.97 0.99 2.09
CA ARG A 311 7.84 -0.07 2.64
C ARG A 311 7.04 -0.99 3.57
N LEU A 312 6.05 -1.67 2.99
CA LEU A 312 5.05 -2.41 3.76
C LEU A 312 5.31 -3.90 3.92
N ASP A 313 6.40 -4.43 3.35
CA ASP A 313 6.72 -5.87 3.37
C ASP A 313 5.57 -6.74 2.81
N ILE A 314 4.89 -6.20 1.79
CA ILE A 314 3.86 -6.92 1.04
C ILE A 314 4.55 -7.85 0.04
N ARG A 315 3.96 -9.03 -0.15
CA ARG A 315 4.45 -10.08 -1.07
C ARG A 315 3.33 -10.88 -1.74
N LEU A 316 2.07 -10.55 -1.49
CA LEU A 316 0.93 -11.20 -2.14
C LEU A 316 0.75 -10.73 -3.58
N SER A 317 1.11 -9.48 -3.90
CA SER A 317 0.63 -8.77 -5.10
C SER A 317 -0.86 -8.41 -4.94
N GLU A 318 -1.68 -8.64 -5.98
CA GLU A 318 -3.14 -8.42 -6.00
C GLU A 318 -3.58 -6.95 -5.79
N ALA A 319 -2.73 -6.00 -6.20
CA ALA A 319 -2.97 -4.56 -6.12
C ALA A 319 -3.05 -3.99 -4.70
N ALA A 320 -2.52 -4.71 -3.71
CA ALA A 320 -2.54 -4.28 -2.31
C ALA A 320 -1.73 -2.99 -2.10
N GLY A 321 -0.50 -2.91 -2.63
CA GLY A 321 0.31 -1.70 -2.54
C GLY A 321 -0.13 -0.62 -3.52
N SER A 322 -0.45 -1.00 -4.76
CA SER A 322 -0.84 -0.06 -5.81
C SER A 322 -2.14 0.69 -5.51
N SER A 323 -3.09 0.07 -4.80
CA SER A 323 -4.30 0.74 -4.30
C SER A 323 -4.00 1.86 -3.28
N ILE A 324 -2.98 1.71 -2.44
CA ILE A 324 -2.56 2.75 -1.48
C ILE A 324 -1.94 3.95 -2.20
N VAL A 325 -1.09 3.70 -3.21
CA VAL A 325 -0.50 4.78 -4.01
C VAL A 325 -1.55 5.51 -4.85
N LEU A 326 -2.60 4.82 -5.33
CA LEU A 326 -3.73 5.49 -5.98
C LEU A 326 -4.42 6.49 -5.05
N ARG A 327 -4.65 6.12 -3.78
CA ARG A 327 -5.25 7.04 -2.80
C ARG A 327 -4.33 8.22 -2.49
N THR A 328 -3.02 7.97 -2.42
CA THR A 328 -1.98 9.00 -2.29
C THR A 328 -2.03 9.99 -3.45
N LEU A 329 -2.12 9.52 -4.70
CA LEU A 329 -2.30 10.38 -5.88
C LEU A 329 -3.54 11.27 -5.75
N GLY A 330 -4.68 10.71 -5.32
CA GLY A 330 -5.90 11.48 -5.12
C GLY A 330 -5.76 12.60 -4.09
N GLN A 331 -4.88 12.45 -3.08
CA GLN A 331 -4.58 13.51 -2.13
C GLN A 331 -3.68 14.58 -2.73
N MET A 332 -2.62 14.16 -3.43
CA MET A 332 -1.70 15.12 -4.06
C MET A 332 -2.40 15.98 -5.10
N LEU A 333 -3.39 15.44 -5.81
CA LEU A 333 -4.23 16.23 -6.71
C LEU A 333 -5.01 17.33 -5.99
N LYS A 334 -5.57 17.04 -4.79
CA LYS A 334 -6.29 18.04 -3.98
C LYS A 334 -5.35 19.09 -3.39
N VAL A 335 -4.17 18.66 -2.95
CA VAL A 335 -3.12 19.55 -2.47
C VAL A 335 -2.74 20.51 -3.59
N TRP A 336 -2.51 20.01 -4.79
CA TRP A 336 -2.17 20.82 -5.95
C TRP A 336 -3.28 21.79 -6.36
N GLU A 337 -4.53 21.32 -6.45
CA GLU A 337 -5.70 22.19 -6.70
C GLU A 337 -5.76 23.33 -5.69
N THR A 338 -5.48 23.02 -4.42
CA THR A 338 -5.48 23.99 -3.33
C THR A 338 -4.34 24.99 -3.44
N ILE A 339 -3.12 24.57 -3.78
CA ILE A 339 -1.97 25.46 -3.93
C ILE A 339 -2.18 26.41 -5.12
N ASP A 340 -2.61 25.90 -6.27
CA ASP A 340 -2.75 26.68 -7.51
C ASP A 340 -4.01 27.56 -7.53
N THR A 341 -4.96 27.39 -6.60
CA THR A 341 -6.16 28.24 -6.51
C THR A 341 -5.78 29.66 -6.10
N SER A 342 -6.28 30.65 -6.85
CA SER A 342 -5.98 32.07 -6.63
C SER A 342 -6.45 32.57 -5.24
N PRO A 343 -5.79 33.58 -4.65
CA PRO A 343 -6.22 34.17 -3.38
C PRO A 343 -7.66 34.70 -3.41
N GLU A 344 -8.14 35.22 -4.55
CA GLU A 344 -9.51 35.74 -4.72
C GLU A 344 -10.58 34.63 -4.68
N GLU A 345 -10.29 33.46 -5.28
CA GLU A 345 -11.17 32.28 -5.22
C GLU A 345 -11.11 31.59 -3.85
N ALA A 346 -9.99 31.70 -3.14
CA ALA A 346 -9.81 31.16 -1.79
C ALA A 346 -10.69 31.87 -0.73
N ILE A 347 -11.10 33.11 -0.95
CA ILE A 347 -11.97 33.90 -0.03
C ILE A 347 -13.33 33.20 0.21
N HIS A 348 -13.80 32.38 -0.74
CA HIS A 348 -15.05 31.63 -0.62
C HIS A 348 -14.92 30.28 0.09
N ARG A 349 -13.71 29.85 0.45
CA ARG A 349 -13.48 28.67 1.31
C ARG A 349 -13.27 29.12 2.77
N PRO A 350 -13.74 28.37 3.78
CA PRO A 350 -13.72 28.82 5.16
C PRO A 350 -12.28 29.10 5.66
N LEU A 351 -11.99 30.35 6.02
CA LEU A 351 -10.71 30.75 6.60
C LEU A 351 -10.67 30.47 8.11
N ILE A 352 -9.66 29.69 8.52
CA ILE A 352 -8.99 29.62 9.84
C ILE A 352 -9.85 29.23 11.06
N GLY A 353 -11.07 29.74 11.23
CA GLY A 353 -11.96 29.41 12.36
C GLY A 353 -12.81 28.14 12.19
N ALA A 354 -12.86 27.56 10.99
CA ALA A 354 -13.66 26.36 10.68
C ALA A 354 -12.85 25.05 10.74
N LEU A 355 -11.53 25.12 10.72
CA LEU A 355 -10.64 23.94 10.80
C LEU A 355 -10.54 23.40 12.22
N CYS A 356 -10.47 24.29 13.20
CA CYS A 356 -10.35 23.92 14.60
C CYS A 356 -11.69 23.41 15.12
N SER A 357 -11.78 22.10 15.31
CA SER A 357 -12.89 21.50 16.02
C SER A 357 -12.74 21.75 17.52
N PRO A 358 -13.81 22.10 18.25
CA PRO A 358 -13.75 22.21 19.70
C PRO A 358 -13.42 20.85 20.31
N LEU A 359 -12.68 20.84 21.42
CA LEU A 359 -12.39 19.58 22.12
C LEU A 359 -13.70 18.93 22.62
N PRO A 360 -13.87 17.59 22.49
CA PRO A 360 -15.06 16.88 22.97
C PRO A 360 -15.29 17.11 24.47
N PRO A 361 -16.52 17.32 24.98
CA PRO A 361 -16.76 17.67 26.39
C PRO A 361 -16.12 16.68 27.38
N GLN A 362 -15.68 17.18 28.56
CA GLN A 362 -15.03 16.35 29.57
C GLN A 362 -15.97 15.25 30.08
N ALA A 363 -15.59 13.98 29.92
CA ALA A 363 -16.31 12.84 30.47
C ALA A 363 -15.51 12.20 31.62
N GLY A 364 -16.02 12.34 32.86
CA GLY A 364 -15.62 11.57 34.04
C GLY A 364 -14.36 12.07 34.78
N GLU A 365 -14.56 12.59 35.99
CA GLU A 365 -13.55 13.26 36.86
C GLU A 365 -12.48 12.33 37.48
N ALA A 366 -12.60 11.00 37.36
CA ALA A 366 -11.83 10.06 38.19
C ALA A 366 -10.31 10.02 37.87
N ASN A 367 -9.90 10.16 36.60
CA ASN A 367 -8.47 10.12 36.23
C ASN A 367 -7.76 11.47 36.36
N MET A 368 -8.50 12.59 36.31
CA MET A 368 -7.94 13.93 36.54
C MET A 368 -7.64 14.19 38.03
N ALA A 369 -8.37 13.53 38.94
CA ALA A 369 -8.15 13.64 40.38
C ALA A 369 -6.81 13.04 40.82
N LEU A 370 -6.31 11.99 40.15
CA LEU A 370 -5.00 11.36 40.44
C LEU A 370 -3.82 12.27 40.11
N LEU A 371 -3.93 13.11 39.07
CA LEU A 371 -2.94 14.15 38.74
C LEU A 371 -3.02 15.36 39.68
N LYS A 372 -4.20 15.67 40.21
CA LYS A 372 -4.42 16.78 41.17
C LYS A 372 -4.15 16.42 42.64
N ALA A 373 -4.05 15.13 42.98
CA ALA A 373 -3.93 14.66 44.38
C ALA A 373 -2.48 14.48 44.89
N ALA A 374 -1.45 14.83 44.12
CA ALA A 374 -0.07 14.84 44.60
C ALA A 374 0.18 16.09 45.47
N PRO A 375 0.68 15.96 46.72
CA PRO A 375 0.83 17.10 47.62
C PRO A 375 1.88 18.09 47.10
N VAL A 376 1.50 19.37 47.08
CA VAL A 376 2.39 20.50 46.77
C VAL A 376 3.22 20.81 48.00
N THR A 377 4.51 20.47 47.98
CA THR A 377 5.51 21.09 48.86
C THR A 377 6.57 21.75 48.00
N GLU A 378 6.86 23.02 48.29
CA GLU A 378 7.79 23.87 47.55
C GLU A 378 9.15 23.19 47.34
N GLY A 379 9.52 22.98 46.07
CA GLY A 379 10.79 22.38 45.66
C GLY A 379 10.62 21.49 44.44
N GLU A 380 11.08 21.97 43.28
CA GLU A 380 11.31 21.22 42.03
C GLU A 380 10.25 20.16 41.69
N TRP A 381 9.16 20.63 41.08
CA TRP A 381 8.15 19.79 40.45
C TRP A 381 8.79 18.80 39.45
N ASN A 382 8.84 17.51 39.80
CA ASN A 382 9.30 16.45 38.90
C ASN A 382 8.09 15.79 38.20
N ARG A 383 7.43 16.52 37.29
CA ARG A 383 6.28 16.04 36.46
C ARG A 383 6.64 14.73 35.73
N LYS A 384 7.90 14.60 35.32
CA LYS A 384 8.50 13.40 34.71
C LYS A 384 8.32 12.14 35.56
N ALA A 385 8.37 12.26 36.89
CA ALA A 385 8.20 11.12 37.79
C ALA A 385 6.74 10.68 37.92
N ALA A 386 5.79 11.62 37.84
CA ALA A 386 4.35 11.34 37.96
C ALA A 386 3.75 10.80 36.65
N VAL A 387 4.10 11.39 35.49
CA VAL A 387 3.65 10.88 34.17
C VAL A 387 4.24 9.49 33.88
N GLY A 388 5.50 9.25 34.28
CA GLY A 388 6.12 7.92 34.21
C GLY A 388 5.50 6.86 35.14
N SER A 389 4.65 7.25 36.10
CA SER A 389 3.97 6.34 37.03
C SER A 389 2.54 5.97 36.63
N LEU A 390 1.99 6.61 35.58
CA LEU A 390 0.65 6.31 35.05
C LEU A 390 0.66 4.93 34.36
N ARG A 391 -0.18 4.02 34.85
CA ARG A 391 -0.29 2.66 34.34
C ARG A 391 -1.02 2.68 32.99
N LEU A 392 -0.25 2.68 31.91
CA LEU A 392 -0.79 2.59 30.54
C LEU A 392 -1.63 1.31 30.38
N PRO A 393 -2.83 1.39 29.79
CA PRO A 393 -3.63 0.21 29.55
C PRO A 393 -2.90 -0.70 28.56
N PRO A 394 -2.63 -1.98 28.92
CA PRO A 394 -2.05 -2.91 27.97
C PRO A 394 -3.09 -3.21 26.87
N PRO A 395 -2.67 -3.40 25.61
CA PRO A 395 -3.57 -3.82 24.55
C PRO A 395 -4.29 -5.12 24.90
N ASN A 396 -5.54 -5.24 24.47
CA ASN A 396 -6.34 -6.43 24.71
C ASN A 396 -5.81 -7.64 23.93
N GLN A 397 -5.14 -8.55 24.64
CA GLN A 397 -4.55 -9.74 24.04
C GLN A 397 -5.58 -10.69 23.42
N SER A 398 -6.81 -10.73 23.95
CA SER A 398 -7.89 -11.56 23.38
C SER A 398 -8.30 -11.04 22.00
N SER A 399 -8.52 -9.73 21.87
CA SER A 399 -8.85 -9.08 20.61
C SER A 399 -7.73 -9.19 19.59
N MET A 400 -6.47 -9.01 20.02
CA MET A 400 -5.31 -9.22 19.14
C MET A 400 -5.22 -10.66 18.63
N SER A 401 -5.41 -11.64 19.51
CA SER A 401 -5.35 -13.07 19.15
C SER A 401 -6.48 -13.46 18.21
N ALA A 402 -7.70 -12.98 18.45
CA ALA A 402 -8.84 -13.21 17.56
C ALA A 402 -8.65 -12.55 16.19
N CYS A 403 -8.11 -11.32 16.16
CA CYS A 403 -7.78 -10.61 14.92
C CYS A 403 -6.71 -11.37 14.13
N GLN A 404 -5.61 -11.79 14.78
CA GLN A 404 -4.54 -12.57 14.17
C GLN A 404 -5.06 -13.91 13.64
N TYR A 405 -5.89 -14.61 14.42
CA TYR A 405 -6.50 -15.86 14.00
C TYR A 405 -7.34 -15.69 12.73
N ARG A 406 -8.12 -14.60 12.65
CA ARG A 406 -8.86 -14.25 11.43
C ARG A 406 -7.90 -14.00 10.27
N LEU A 407 -6.88 -13.15 10.45
CA LEU A 407 -5.91 -12.78 9.41
C LEU A 407 -5.13 -14.00 8.87
N ASP A 408 -4.80 -14.97 9.72
CA ASP A 408 -4.11 -16.20 9.34
C ASP A 408 -5.01 -17.10 8.47
N ASN A 409 -6.32 -17.05 8.69
CA ASN A 409 -7.32 -17.86 7.98
C ASN A 409 -8.02 -17.12 6.82
N LEU A 410 -7.71 -15.85 6.56
CA LEU A 410 -8.11 -15.17 5.32
C LEU A 410 -7.52 -15.89 4.11
N ALA A 411 -8.23 -15.94 2.97
CA ALA A 411 -7.83 -16.62 1.74
C ALA A 411 -6.62 -15.95 1.07
N LYS A 412 -5.46 -16.09 1.72
CA LYS A 412 -4.15 -15.55 1.36
C LYS A 412 -3.05 -16.33 2.11
N PRO A 413 -1.79 -16.25 1.69
CA PRO A 413 -0.67 -16.70 2.51
C PRO A 413 -0.59 -15.94 3.84
N ILE A 414 -0.25 -16.65 4.92
CA ILE A 414 0.05 -16.04 6.22
C ILE A 414 1.15 -14.98 6.04
N HIS A 415 1.04 -13.83 6.70
CA HIS A 415 2.02 -12.74 6.66
C HIS A 415 2.29 -12.15 5.26
N SER A 416 1.46 -12.41 4.25
CA SER A 416 1.71 -11.92 2.88
C SER A 416 1.39 -10.45 2.67
N LEU A 417 0.62 -9.84 3.58
CA LEU A 417 0.27 -8.42 3.54
C LEU A 417 1.10 -7.57 4.52
N GLY A 418 2.15 -8.14 5.11
CA GLY A 418 3.19 -7.42 5.84
C GLY A 418 2.67 -6.52 6.96
N TYR A 419 3.02 -5.23 6.90
CA TYR A 419 2.61 -4.23 7.89
C TYR A 419 1.09 -4.06 7.99
N LEU A 420 0.31 -4.32 6.94
CA LEU A 420 -1.15 -4.20 7.00
C LEU A 420 -1.75 -5.17 8.04
N GLU A 421 -1.24 -6.41 8.11
CA GLU A 421 -1.67 -7.38 9.12
C GLU A 421 -1.30 -6.91 10.53
N ARG A 422 -0.07 -6.39 10.71
CA ARG A 422 0.42 -5.90 12.01
C ARG A 422 -0.40 -4.71 12.52
N ILE A 423 -0.76 -3.79 11.62
CA ILE A 423 -1.58 -2.62 11.95
C ILE A 423 -2.98 -3.07 12.41
N ALA A 424 -3.62 -3.99 11.68
CA ALA A 424 -4.94 -4.50 12.04
C ALA A 424 -4.94 -5.16 13.44
N VAL A 425 -3.93 -5.98 13.76
CA VAL A 425 -3.79 -6.60 15.09
C VAL A 425 -3.54 -5.55 16.18
N ARG A 426 -2.68 -4.55 15.92
CA ARG A 426 -2.41 -3.49 16.88
C ARG A 426 -3.67 -2.68 17.19
N LEU A 427 -4.42 -2.28 16.15
CA LEU A 427 -5.72 -1.63 16.31
C LEU A 427 -6.71 -2.50 17.09
N ALA A 428 -6.77 -3.80 16.81
CA ALA A 428 -7.66 -4.70 17.54
C ALA A 428 -7.37 -4.71 19.04
N GLY A 429 -6.09 -4.71 19.42
CA GLY A 429 -5.66 -4.64 20.81
C GLY A 429 -5.98 -3.31 21.48
N VAL A 430 -5.67 -2.19 20.82
CA VAL A 430 -5.89 -0.84 21.37
C VAL A 430 -7.38 -0.50 21.46
N MET A 431 -8.19 -0.93 20.49
CA MET A 431 -9.63 -0.67 20.43
C MET A 431 -10.46 -1.69 21.22
N HIS A 432 -9.85 -2.75 21.76
CA HIS A 432 -10.56 -3.87 22.38
C HIS A 432 -11.62 -4.47 21.45
N CYS A 433 -11.30 -4.60 20.17
CA CYS A 433 -12.23 -5.01 19.11
C CYS A 433 -11.55 -6.02 18.19
N GLU A 434 -12.04 -7.26 18.13
CA GLU A 434 -11.42 -8.34 17.33
C GLU A 434 -11.32 -8.01 15.84
N ARG A 435 -12.25 -7.18 15.35
CA ARG A 435 -12.33 -6.75 13.96
C ARG A 435 -12.62 -5.25 13.94
N PRO A 436 -11.58 -4.40 14.00
CA PRO A 436 -11.73 -2.95 13.94
C PRO A 436 -12.55 -2.53 12.71
N PRO A 437 -13.52 -1.62 12.85
CA PRO A 437 -14.47 -1.31 11.77
C PRO A 437 -13.86 -0.40 10.70
N LEU A 438 -14.37 -0.50 9.45
CA LEU A 438 -13.88 0.31 8.32
C LEU A 438 -14.02 1.82 8.52
N ASN A 439 -15.00 2.27 9.31
CA ASN A 439 -15.26 3.68 9.59
C ASN A 439 -14.52 4.19 10.84
N THR A 440 -13.44 3.53 11.27
CA THR A 440 -12.62 3.97 12.40
C THR A 440 -12.13 5.39 12.17
N GLN A 441 -12.51 6.31 13.04
CA GLN A 441 -12.22 7.74 12.90
C GLN A 441 -10.82 8.06 13.41
N ALA A 442 -10.17 9.02 12.76
CA ALA A 442 -8.93 9.64 13.21
C ALA A 442 -9.16 11.10 13.59
N ALA A 443 -8.35 11.64 14.49
CA ALA A 443 -8.27 13.08 14.77
C ALA A 443 -6.82 13.55 14.63
N LEU A 444 -6.61 14.82 14.29
CA LEU A 444 -5.31 15.47 14.26
C LEU A 444 -5.20 16.43 15.45
N LEU A 445 -4.18 16.25 16.29
CA LEU A 445 -3.80 17.21 17.32
C LEU A 445 -2.44 17.84 16.96
N LEU A 446 -2.47 19.13 16.64
CA LEU A 446 -1.31 19.96 16.33
C LEU A 446 -0.90 20.76 17.56
N ILE A 447 0.36 20.65 17.95
CA ILE A 447 0.95 21.42 19.04
C ILE A 447 1.96 22.41 18.46
N THR A 448 1.75 23.71 18.73
CA THR A 448 2.46 24.82 18.08
C THR A 448 2.77 25.94 19.08
N GLU A 449 3.74 26.82 18.80
CA GLU A 449 3.99 28.02 19.63
C GLU A 449 3.04 29.18 19.30
N SER A 450 2.53 29.24 18.07
CA SER A 450 1.67 30.31 17.59
C SER A 450 0.25 29.81 17.36
N GLU A 451 -0.75 30.61 17.73
CA GLU A 451 -2.15 30.36 17.38
C GLU A 451 -2.41 30.40 15.86
N ALA A 452 -1.52 31.05 15.09
CA ALA A 452 -1.69 31.24 13.65
C ALA A 452 -0.70 30.38 12.86
N LEU A 453 -1.23 29.38 12.15
CA LEU A 453 -0.50 28.64 11.13
C LEU A 453 -0.39 29.45 9.83
N PRO A 454 0.66 29.25 9.01
CA PRO A 454 0.75 29.82 7.66
C PRO A 454 -0.51 29.51 6.84
N GLU A 455 -1.02 30.49 6.10
CA GLU A 455 -2.30 30.38 5.36
C GLU A 455 -2.31 29.18 4.39
N VAL A 456 -1.22 28.95 3.67
CA VAL A 456 -1.13 27.82 2.75
C VAL A 456 -1.16 26.48 3.49
N LEU A 457 -0.46 26.38 4.63
CA LEU A 457 -0.47 25.17 5.42
C LEU A 457 -1.89 24.85 5.94
N VAL A 458 -2.63 25.87 6.38
CA VAL A 458 -4.04 25.76 6.77
C VAL A 458 -4.88 25.20 5.61
N ARG A 459 -4.69 25.70 4.39
CA ARG A 459 -5.40 25.24 3.20
C ARG A 459 -5.03 23.79 2.84
N ILE A 460 -3.75 23.43 2.88
CA ILE A 460 -3.25 22.07 2.65
C ILE A 460 -3.87 21.09 3.66
N LEU A 461 -3.85 21.45 4.95
CA LEU A 461 -4.43 20.63 6.00
C LEU A 461 -5.94 20.42 5.76
N SER A 462 -6.70 21.48 5.51
CA SER A 462 -8.12 21.39 5.14
C SER A 462 -8.37 20.44 3.96
N ALA A 463 -7.60 20.57 2.88
CA ALA A 463 -7.74 19.71 1.71
C ALA A 463 -7.50 18.22 2.06
N LEU A 464 -6.51 17.93 2.91
CA LEU A 464 -6.14 16.58 3.32
C LEU A 464 -7.07 15.96 4.37
N THR A 465 -7.67 16.79 5.23
CA THR A 465 -8.49 16.33 6.38
C THR A 465 -9.98 16.30 6.09
N ASP A 466 -10.53 17.29 5.38
CA ASP A 466 -11.98 17.44 5.20
C ASP A 466 -12.59 16.26 4.46
N THR A 467 -11.92 15.82 3.39
CA THR A 467 -12.40 14.68 2.59
C THR A 467 -12.30 13.33 3.31
N ARG A 468 -11.57 13.28 4.42
CA ARG A 468 -11.43 12.10 5.28
C ARG A 468 -12.23 12.22 6.58
N GLY A 469 -12.85 13.38 6.85
CA GLY A 469 -13.55 13.65 8.10
C GLY A 469 -12.62 13.64 9.32
N ILE A 470 -11.35 14.05 9.15
CA ILE A 470 -10.38 14.11 10.25
C ILE A 470 -10.51 15.48 10.93
N PRO A 471 -11.09 15.61 12.14
CA PRO A 471 -11.11 16.87 12.85
C PRO A 471 -9.69 17.31 13.22
N VAL A 472 -9.40 18.60 13.03
CA VAL A 472 -8.12 19.22 13.40
C VAL A 472 -8.30 19.99 14.70
N HIS A 473 -7.38 19.77 15.63
CA HIS A 473 -7.31 20.46 16.91
C HIS A 473 -5.94 21.11 17.04
N ILE A 474 -5.88 22.40 17.32
CA ILE A 474 -4.63 23.14 17.51
C ILE A 474 -4.51 23.53 18.98
N LEU A 475 -3.36 23.26 19.58
CA LEU A 475 -3.02 23.64 20.94
C LEU A 475 -1.74 24.48 20.93
N THR A 476 -1.74 25.56 21.72
CA THR A 476 -0.54 26.38 21.91
C THR A 476 0.33 25.85 23.05
N SER A 477 1.65 25.96 22.91
CA SER A 477 2.60 25.42 23.88
C SER A 477 2.55 26.10 25.27
N HIS A 478 1.94 27.29 25.36
CA HIS A 478 1.70 28.00 26.62
C HIS A 478 0.65 27.30 27.51
N ASP A 479 -0.15 26.39 26.93
CA ASP A 479 -1.20 25.62 27.61
C ASP A 479 -0.73 24.19 27.94
N SER A 480 0.51 23.99 28.40
CA SER A 480 1.07 22.65 28.63
C SER A 480 0.28 21.77 29.62
N GLU A 481 -0.48 22.35 30.56
CA GLU A 481 -1.42 21.58 31.41
C GLU A 481 -2.59 20.98 30.62
N ASP A 482 -2.88 21.50 29.42
CA ASP A 482 -3.94 21.03 28.52
C ASP A 482 -3.48 19.96 27.53
N ALA A 483 -2.18 19.79 27.22
CA ALA A 483 -1.75 18.86 26.17
C ALA A 483 -2.09 17.40 26.47
N TYR A 484 -1.78 16.92 27.68
CA TYR A 484 -2.19 15.60 28.14
C TYR A 484 -3.73 15.45 28.14
N ALA A 485 -4.44 16.43 28.71
CA ALA A 485 -5.88 16.36 28.88
C ALA A 485 -6.64 16.42 27.53
N ALA A 486 -6.16 17.24 26.60
CA ALA A 486 -6.67 17.35 25.24
C ALA A 486 -6.46 16.04 24.49
N ALA A 487 -5.24 15.50 24.48
CA ALA A 487 -4.93 14.23 23.83
C ALA A 487 -5.74 13.08 24.43
N TYR A 488 -5.88 13.02 25.75
CA TYR A 488 -6.72 12.04 26.44
C TYR A 488 -8.20 12.16 26.05
N ARG A 489 -8.75 13.37 25.99
CA ARG A 489 -10.15 13.60 25.58
C ARG A 489 -10.39 13.17 24.14
N LEU A 490 -9.49 13.55 23.24
CA LEU A 490 -9.57 13.16 21.83
C LEU A 490 -9.48 11.65 21.66
N ALA A 491 -8.59 11.01 22.42
CA ALA A 491 -8.41 9.57 22.34
C ALA A 491 -9.65 8.76 22.75
N ARG A 492 -10.48 9.33 23.63
CA ARG A 492 -11.76 8.74 24.04
C ARG A 492 -12.84 8.78 22.96
N SER A 493 -12.73 9.69 21.98
CA SER A 493 -13.66 9.82 20.86
C SER A 493 -13.09 9.32 19.52
N SER A 494 -11.77 9.27 19.39
CA SER A 494 -11.06 8.96 18.15
C SER A 494 -10.06 7.83 18.39
N PRO A 495 -10.34 6.60 17.93
CA PRO A 495 -9.44 5.46 18.12
C PRO A 495 -8.04 5.65 17.51
N ILE A 496 -7.90 6.59 16.58
CA ILE A 496 -6.63 6.95 15.96
C ILE A 496 -6.36 8.43 16.25
N LEU A 497 -5.17 8.75 16.72
CA LEU A 497 -4.74 10.14 16.94
C LEU A 497 -3.45 10.42 16.17
N ILE A 498 -3.50 11.36 15.25
CA ILE A 498 -2.31 11.91 14.60
C ILE A 498 -1.79 13.03 15.49
N LEU A 499 -0.52 12.95 15.89
CA LEU A 499 0.16 14.02 16.62
C LEU A 499 1.13 14.71 15.68
N GLY A 500 1.12 16.04 15.66
CA GLY A 500 2.05 16.80 14.85
C GLY A 500 2.42 18.17 15.41
N THR A 501 3.39 18.81 14.78
CA THR A 501 3.87 20.15 15.11
C THR A 501 4.34 20.88 13.85
N ASP A 502 4.12 22.19 13.77
CA ASP A 502 4.54 23.03 12.64
C ASP A 502 5.94 23.64 12.83
N GLU A 503 6.67 23.26 13.87
CA GLU A 503 7.89 23.97 14.21
C GLU A 503 9.17 23.36 13.65
N HIS A 504 9.91 24.20 12.90
CA HIS A 504 11.22 23.89 12.37
C HIS A 504 12.38 24.00 13.39
N LYS A 505 12.19 24.66 14.55
CA LYS A 505 13.23 24.80 15.60
C LYS A 505 12.80 24.13 16.90
N ALA A 506 13.73 23.42 17.54
CA ALA A 506 13.45 22.71 18.78
C ALA A 506 13.11 23.68 19.92
N SER A 507 11.87 23.57 20.41
CA SER A 507 11.36 24.22 21.61
C SER A 507 11.18 23.19 22.73
N ALA A 508 11.68 23.52 23.92
CA ALA A 508 11.53 22.68 25.10
C ALA A 508 10.06 22.55 25.49
N ALA A 509 9.30 23.65 25.43
CA ALA A 509 7.87 23.66 25.75
C ALA A 509 7.07 22.70 24.86
N ILE A 510 7.37 22.66 23.55
CA ILE A 510 6.67 21.73 22.64
C ILE A 510 7.12 20.30 22.80
N THR A 511 8.39 20.09 23.13
CA THR A 511 8.88 18.75 23.43
C THR A 511 8.17 18.18 24.66
N ASP A 512 8.00 19.00 25.70
CA ASP A 512 7.25 18.61 26.91
C ASP A 512 5.77 18.39 26.58
N ALA A 513 5.12 19.32 25.85
CA ALA A 513 3.71 19.20 25.46
C ALA A 513 3.41 17.99 24.55
N LEU A 514 4.27 17.71 23.56
CA LEU A 514 4.15 16.50 22.72
C LEU A 514 4.35 15.23 23.55
N THR A 515 5.29 15.23 24.50
CA THR A 515 5.51 14.10 25.41
C THR A 515 4.28 13.85 26.28
N ASP A 516 3.67 14.90 26.81
CA ASP A 516 2.45 14.84 27.60
C ASP A 516 1.26 14.37 26.75
N ALA A 517 1.14 14.84 25.51
CA ALA A 517 0.12 14.40 24.57
C ALA A 517 0.25 12.91 24.19
N LEU A 518 1.48 12.40 23.99
CA LEU A 518 1.72 10.97 23.73
C LEU A 518 1.19 10.10 24.88
N HIS A 519 1.47 10.47 26.12
CA HIS A 519 0.96 9.75 27.28
C HIS A 519 -0.55 9.90 27.43
N GLY A 520 -1.09 11.10 27.26
CA GLY A 520 -2.52 11.37 27.33
C GLY A 520 -3.32 10.52 26.34
N ALA A 521 -2.87 10.47 25.08
CA ALA A 521 -3.49 9.67 24.03
C ALA A 521 -3.42 8.17 24.30
N ALA A 522 -2.27 7.66 24.77
CA ALA A 522 -2.09 6.25 25.06
C ALA A 522 -2.93 5.81 26.27
N VAL A 523 -3.04 6.64 27.31
CA VAL A 523 -3.96 6.40 28.45
C VAL A 523 -5.42 6.48 27.99
N GLY A 524 -5.74 7.34 27.02
CA GLY A 524 -7.07 7.45 26.43
C GLY A 524 -7.47 6.26 25.55
N GLY A 525 -6.51 5.46 25.11
CA GLY A 525 -6.71 4.23 24.33
C GLY A 525 -6.71 4.41 22.82
N SER A 526 -5.99 5.41 22.29
CA SER A 526 -5.80 5.55 20.83
C SER A 526 -4.52 4.92 20.35
N LEU A 527 -4.55 4.48 19.08
CA LEU A 527 -3.34 4.25 18.31
C LEU A 527 -2.83 5.61 17.82
N ILE A 528 -1.62 5.96 18.21
CA ILE A 528 -1.01 7.26 17.95
C ILE A 528 -0.11 7.15 16.73
N LEU A 529 -0.32 8.03 15.76
CA LEU A 529 0.55 8.20 14.60
C LEU A 529 1.36 9.49 14.79
N PRO A 530 2.68 9.39 15.02
CA PRO A 530 3.56 10.54 14.90
C PRO A 530 3.53 11.03 13.44
N GLY A 531 2.97 12.22 13.22
CA GLY A 531 2.58 12.66 11.89
C GLY A 531 3.63 13.48 11.14
N ASP A 532 4.77 13.75 11.76
CA ASP A 532 5.91 14.44 11.16
C ASP A 532 7.23 13.95 11.79
N ALA A 533 8.35 14.27 11.13
CA ALA A 533 9.67 13.75 11.51
C ALA A 533 10.09 14.16 12.94
N ARG A 534 9.67 15.33 13.42
CA ARG A 534 9.99 15.80 14.77
C ARG A 534 9.22 15.01 15.82
N THR A 535 7.91 14.87 15.62
CA THR A 535 7.04 14.11 16.53
C THR A 535 7.44 12.63 16.56
N ASP A 536 7.84 12.07 15.41
CA ASP A 536 8.32 10.70 15.30
C ASP A 536 9.63 10.44 16.06
N ARG A 537 10.63 11.32 15.86
CA ARG A 537 11.89 11.27 16.63
C ARG A 537 11.67 11.40 18.13
N LEU A 538 10.70 12.22 18.54
CA LEU A 538 10.32 12.36 19.95
C LEU A 538 9.63 11.09 20.47
N ALA A 539 8.69 10.53 19.72
CA ALA A 539 7.99 9.31 20.08
C ALA A 539 8.98 8.15 20.33
N HIS A 540 9.99 7.97 19.48
CA HIS A 540 11.06 6.98 19.72
C HIS A 540 11.85 7.23 21.02
N LYS A 541 12.19 8.49 21.33
CA LYS A 541 12.88 8.84 22.58
C LYS A 541 12.00 8.57 23.80
N THR A 542 10.71 8.87 23.70
CA THR A 542 9.75 8.65 24.78
C THR A 542 9.51 7.17 25.00
N GLU A 543 9.39 6.38 23.93
CA GLU A 543 9.28 4.92 23.96
C GLU A 543 10.50 4.27 24.64
N ALA A 544 11.72 4.72 24.34
CA ALA A 544 12.93 4.22 24.98
C ALA A 544 12.93 4.42 26.51
N ASN A 545 12.29 5.49 26.98
CA ASN A 545 12.14 5.79 28.42
C ASN A 545 10.89 5.15 29.04
N SER A 546 9.86 4.85 28.24
CA SER A 546 8.59 4.25 28.66
C SER A 546 8.14 3.17 27.65
N PRO A 547 8.69 1.95 27.72
CA PRO A 547 8.38 0.87 26.77
C PRO A 547 6.90 0.45 26.74
N ALA A 548 6.12 0.84 27.76
CA ALA A 548 4.68 0.61 27.79
C ALA A 548 3.92 1.43 26.73
N LEU A 549 4.54 2.46 26.12
CA LEU A 549 3.97 3.22 25.00
C LEU A 549 4.05 2.49 23.65
N THR A 550 5.03 1.60 23.46
CA THR A 550 5.27 0.88 22.20
C THR A 550 4.00 0.35 21.51
N PRO A 551 3.06 -0.29 22.22
CA PRO A 551 1.89 -0.85 21.57
C PRO A 551 0.87 0.18 21.08
N HIS A 552 0.96 1.42 21.58
CA HIS A 552 0.10 2.55 21.23
C HIS A 552 0.71 3.46 20.18
N LEU A 553 1.96 3.23 19.77
CA LEU A 553 2.63 4.03 18.74
C LEU A 553 2.63 3.30 17.39
N LEU A 554 2.37 4.01 16.31
CA LEU A 554 2.53 3.54 14.94
C LEU A 554 3.46 4.49 14.18
N HIS A 555 4.74 4.14 14.15
CA HIS A 555 5.76 4.85 13.37
C HIS A 555 5.53 4.59 11.87
N VAL A 556 5.13 5.64 11.14
CA VAL A 556 4.90 5.59 9.68
C VAL A 556 6.15 6.03 8.92
N LEU A 557 6.88 7.02 9.44
CA LEU A 557 8.12 7.53 8.88
C LEU A 557 9.33 6.93 9.59
N PRO A 558 10.45 6.68 8.89
CA PRO A 558 10.55 6.37 7.45
C PRO A 558 10.15 4.90 7.15
N ASP A 559 9.67 4.18 8.15
CA ASP A 559 9.55 2.72 8.16
C ASP A 559 8.52 2.18 7.16
N MET A 560 7.45 2.93 6.90
CA MET A 560 6.35 2.50 6.01
C MET A 560 6.15 3.44 4.82
N LEU A 561 6.42 4.73 4.98
CA LEU A 561 6.28 5.76 3.95
C LEU A 561 7.61 6.50 3.76
N THR A 562 8.09 6.57 2.52
CA THR A 562 9.33 7.24 2.14
C THR A 562 9.00 8.49 1.33
N ILE A 563 9.22 9.67 1.93
CA ILE A 563 8.90 10.98 1.35
C ILE A 563 10.17 11.70 0.86
N ASP A 564 11.33 11.45 1.48
CA ASP A 564 12.62 12.12 1.21
C ASP A 564 12.65 13.64 1.48
N THR A 565 11.69 14.15 2.25
CA THR A 565 11.70 15.53 2.77
C THR A 565 10.99 15.60 4.14
N GLU A 566 11.23 16.66 4.91
CA GLU A 566 10.62 16.84 6.24
C GLU A 566 9.30 17.60 6.15
N LEU A 567 8.20 16.84 6.02
CA LEU A 567 6.85 17.40 6.20
C LEU A 567 6.58 17.75 7.67
N THR A 568 5.89 18.86 7.90
CA THR A 568 5.46 19.34 9.22
C THR A 568 3.96 19.13 9.44
N ALA A 569 3.48 19.56 10.61
CA ALA A 569 2.06 19.67 10.96
C ALA A 569 1.26 18.38 10.75
N GLY A 570 1.86 17.23 11.07
CA GLY A 570 1.17 15.96 11.02
C GLY A 570 0.86 15.44 9.60
N ILE A 571 1.31 16.11 8.52
CA ILE A 571 0.94 15.78 7.14
C ILE A 571 1.31 14.33 6.78
N ALA A 572 2.49 13.85 7.17
CA ALA A 572 2.89 12.48 6.88
C ALA A 572 2.01 11.45 7.62
N GLY A 573 1.52 11.78 8.82
CA GLY A 573 0.54 10.98 9.55
C GLY A 573 -0.81 10.93 8.83
N ILE A 574 -1.23 12.02 8.21
CA ILE A 574 -2.46 12.06 7.40
C ILE A 574 -2.33 11.15 6.17
N PHE A 575 -1.17 11.12 5.50
CA PHE A 575 -0.90 10.11 4.46
C PHE A 575 -0.83 8.69 5.03
N GLY A 576 -0.30 8.52 6.25
CA GLY A 576 -0.27 7.25 6.97
C GLY A 576 -1.65 6.63 7.25
N ILE A 577 -2.71 7.45 7.31
CA ILE A 577 -4.09 6.96 7.43
C ILE A 577 -4.51 6.08 6.24
N ASP A 578 -3.98 6.32 5.04
CA ASP A 578 -4.29 5.49 3.87
C ASP A 578 -3.75 4.05 4.05
N ILE A 579 -2.58 3.89 4.68
CA ILE A 579 -2.03 2.57 5.02
C ILE A 579 -2.92 1.88 6.07
N LEU A 580 -3.39 2.64 7.06
CA LEU A 580 -4.26 2.12 8.12
C LEU A 580 -5.62 1.68 7.58
N HIS A 581 -6.26 2.49 6.75
CA HIS A 581 -7.52 2.14 6.12
C HIS A 581 -7.39 0.92 5.20
N ALA A 582 -6.29 0.79 4.45
CA ALA A 582 -6.01 -0.42 3.70
C ALA A 582 -5.94 -1.66 4.62
N ALA A 583 -5.29 -1.56 5.80
CA ALA A 583 -5.28 -2.64 6.79
C ALA A 583 -6.68 -3.00 7.32
N LEU A 584 -7.55 -2.01 7.51
CA LEU A 584 -8.95 -2.24 7.89
C LEU A 584 -9.71 -2.99 6.78
N HIS A 585 -9.50 -2.64 5.51
CA HIS A 585 -10.08 -3.38 4.39
C HIS A 585 -9.57 -4.82 4.32
N VAL A 586 -8.29 -5.08 4.60
CA VAL A 586 -7.76 -6.45 4.65
C VAL A 586 -8.54 -7.32 5.65
N VAL A 587 -8.76 -6.85 6.88
CA VAL A 587 -9.47 -7.66 7.89
C VAL A 587 -10.99 -7.71 7.63
N ASN A 588 -11.57 -6.69 6.98
CA ASN A 588 -13.02 -6.56 6.81
C ASN A 588 -13.58 -6.99 5.46
N ASP A 589 -12.81 -6.90 4.38
CA ASP A 589 -13.25 -7.12 3.00
C ASP A 589 -12.59 -8.34 2.36
N MET A 590 -12.16 -9.28 3.18
CA MET A 590 -11.67 -10.59 2.75
C MET A 590 -12.45 -11.72 3.43
N LYS A 591 -12.67 -12.79 2.68
CA LYS A 591 -13.22 -14.05 3.18
C LYS A 591 -12.09 -15.00 3.58
N THR A 592 -12.43 -15.94 4.45
CA THR A 592 -11.55 -16.99 4.93
C THR A 592 -11.49 -18.19 3.98
N PHE A 593 -10.51 -19.08 4.14
CA PHE A 593 -10.46 -20.35 3.42
C PHE A 593 -11.73 -21.18 3.63
N THR A 594 -12.30 -21.15 4.85
CA THR A 594 -13.58 -21.80 5.17
C THR A 594 -14.74 -21.23 4.35
N GLU A 595 -14.86 -19.91 4.26
CA GLU A 595 -15.96 -19.24 3.54
C GLU A 595 -15.87 -19.37 2.01
N THR A 596 -14.69 -19.70 1.49
CA THR A 596 -14.38 -19.67 0.04
C THR A 596 -14.12 -21.05 -0.56
N GLY A 597 -13.74 -22.04 0.25
CA GLY A 597 -13.31 -23.35 -0.25
C GLY A 597 -11.94 -23.32 -0.94
N VAL A 598 -11.17 -22.24 -0.78
CA VAL A 598 -9.80 -22.13 -1.31
C VAL A 598 -8.88 -23.10 -0.57
N ALA A 599 -8.01 -23.80 -1.29
CA ALA A 599 -7.08 -24.74 -0.67
C ALA A 599 -6.09 -24.05 0.29
N VAL A 600 -5.76 -24.72 1.39
CA VAL A 600 -4.83 -24.24 2.41
C VAL A 600 -3.37 -24.60 2.07
N ALA A 601 -2.42 -23.91 2.70
CA ALA A 601 -0.99 -24.17 2.51
C ALA A 601 -0.60 -25.60 2.94
N ILE A 602 0.27 -26.23 2.15
CA ILE A 602 0.86 -27.55 2.39
C ILE A 602 2.37 -27.48 2.75
N ASP A 603 2.95 -26.28 2.77
CA ASP A 603 4.33 -26.00 3.17
C ASP A 603 4.44 -24.61 3.82
N GLY A 604 5.57 -24.35 4.45
CA GLY A 604 5.89 -23.02 4.93
C GLY A 604 5.09 -22.61 6.16
N ALA A 605 4.96 -21.29 6.38
CA ALA A 605 4.35 -20.75 7.58
C ALA A 605 2.85 -21.09 7.74
N GLY A 606 2.15 -21.36 6.63
CA GLY A 606 0.72 -21.68 6.63
C GLY A 606 0.39 -23.14 6.97
N ALA A 607 1.33 -24.07 6.74
CA ALA A 607 1.09 -25.49 6.90
C ALA A 607 0.71 -25.84 8.35
N GLY A 608 -0.46 -26.46 8.53
CA GLY A 608 -0.99 -26.85 9.84
C GLY A 608 -1.52 -25.69 10.69
N ARG A 609 -1.42 -24.43 10.23
CA ARG A 609 -2.01 -23.25 10.90
C ARG A 609 -3.30 -22.78 10.22
N GLN A 610 -3.31 -22.78 8.89
CA GLN A 610 -4.50 -22.45 8.12
C GLN A 610 -5.44 -23.66 8.06
N VAL A 611 -6.72 -23.45 8.32
CA VAL A 611 -7.70 -24.53 8.45
C VAL A 611 -8.95 -24.26 7.65
N HIS A 612 -9.58 -25.33 7.17
CA HIS A 612 -11.01 -25.33 6.89
C HIS A 612 -11.74 -25.67 8.18
N GLU A 613 -12.32 -24.67 8.83
CA GLU A 613 -13.15 -24.93 9.99
C GLU A 613 -14.35 -25.76 9.56
N GLN A 614 -14.64 -26.85 10.28
CA GLN A 614 -15.92 -27.52 10.11
C GLN A 614 -16.99 -26.55 10.57
N THR A 615 -17.83 -26.05 9.66
CA THR A 615 -19.04 -25.30 10.01
C THR A 615 -19.78 -26.09 11.09
N LYS A 616 -19.77 -25.58 12.32
CA LYS A 616 -20.68 -26.08 13.37
C LYS A 616 -22.08 -25.84 12.82
N LYS A 617 -22.71 -26.92 12.36
CA LYS A 617 -24.09 -26.93 11.87
C LYS A 617 -25.05 -26.51 12.97
#